data_AF-A0A8S2X154-F1
#
_entry.id   AF-A0A8S2X154-F1
#
_cell.length_a   1.000
_cell.length_b   1.000
_cell.length_c   1.000
_cell.angle_alpha   90.00
_cell.angle_beta   90.00
_cell.angle_gamma   90.00
#
_symmetry.space_group_name_H-M   'P 1'
#
loop_
_entity.id
_entity.type
_entity.pdbx_description
1 polymer ?
#
loop_
_entity_poly.entity_id
_entity_poly.type
_entity_poly.pdbx_seq_one_letter_code
_entity_poly.pdbx_strand_id
1 'polypeptide(L)' 'YFRCIRYLLQLHYDPNERDGQLRTPLILCSYVENDRWSLSIAQNLLEKGAKIALEDHARRNA' A
#
# COMPACT_ATOMS: atom_id res chain seq x y z
N TYR A 1 -2.36 7.33 13.76
CA TYR A 1 -2.46 6.86 12.35
C TYR A 1 -1.61 5.62 12.05
N PHE A 2 -0.32 5.55 12.41
CA PHE A 2 0.58 4.50 11.92
C PHE A 2 0.47 3.10 12.58
N ARG A 3 0.03 2.98 13.85
CA ARG A 3 -0.27 1.66 14.47
C ARG A 3 -1.48 0.97 13.83
N CYS A 4 -2.37 1.74 13.20
CA CYS A 4 -3.60 1.24 12.60
C CYS A 4 -3.31 0.41 11.35
N ILE A 5 -2.26 0.74 10.57
CA ILE A 5 -1.95 0.03 9.31
C ILE A 5 -1.48 -1.41 9.60
N ARG A 6 -0.60 -1.62 10.59
CA ARG A 6 -0.23 -3.00 10.98
C ARG A 6 -1.41 -3.81 11.50
N TYR A 7 -2.34 -3.17 12.21
CA TYR A 7 -3.54 -3.84 12.72
C TYR A 7 -4.55 -4.14 11.60
N LEU A 8 -4.69 -3.23 10.62
CA LEU A 8 -5.48 -3.43 9.41
C LEU A 8 -4.93 -4.54 8.53
N LEU A 9 -3.60 -4.63 8.38
CA LEU A 9 -2.93 -5.71 7.64
C LEU A 9 -3.06 -7.09 8.32
N GLN A 10 -3.35 -7.12 9.62
CA GLN A 10 -3.68 -8.36 10.35
C GLN A 10 -5.15 -8.78 10.17
N LEU A 11 -6.03 -7.86 9.80
CA LEU A 11 -7.41 -8.17 9.44
C LEU A 11 -7.45 -8.62 7.97
N HIS A 12 -8.56 -9.26 7.54
CA HIS A 12 -8.79 -9.71 6.16
C HIS A 12 -8.96 -8.53 5.17
N TYR A 13 -7.98 -7.65 5.13
CA TYR A 13 -7.91 -6.47 4.30
C TYR A 13 -7.47 -6.85 2.87
N ASP A 14 -8.08 -6.24 1.86
CA ASP A 14 -7.67 -6.41 0.46
C ASP A 14 -6.46 -5.50 0.16
N PRO A 15 -5.25 -6.04 -0.08
CA PRO A 15 -4.06 -5.25 -0.37
C PRO A 15 -4.16 -4.43 -1.67
N ASN A 16 -5.18 -4.67 -2.50
CA ASN A 16 -5.46 -3.96 -3.75
C ASN A 16 -6.62 -2.97 -3.67
N GLU A 17 -7.20 -2.75 -2.47
CA GLU A 17 -8.25 -1.76 -2.28
C GLU A 17 -7.77 -0.38 -2.76
N ARG A 18 -8.66 0.36 -3.42
CA ARG A 18 -8.33 1.61 -4.08
C ARG A 18 -9.06 2.75 -3.40
N ASP A 19 -8.33 3.82 -3.10
CA ASP A 19 -8.95 5.04 -2.61
C ASP A 19 -9.65 5.82 -3.74
N GLY A 20 -10.23 6.99 -3.40
CA GLY A 20 -10.89 7.86 -4.37
C GLY A 20 -9.98 8.44 -5.48
N GLN A 21 -8.66 8.25 -5.38
CA GLN A 21 -7.66 8.62 -6.40
C GLN A 21 -7.13 7.39 -7.14
N LEU A 22 -7.79 6.24 -7.00
CA LEU A 22 -7.40 4.96 -7.56
C LEU A 22 -6.05 4.45 -7.02
N ARG A 23 -5.56 4.95 -5.88
CA ARG A 23 -4.28 4.55 -5.29
C ARG A 23 -4.48 3.31 -4.43
N THR A 24 -3.59 2.33 -4.61
CA THR A 24 -3.48 1.18 -3.72
C THR A 24 -2.63 1.53 -2.51
N PRO A 25 -2.70 0.76 -1.41
CA PRO A 25 -1.78 0.86 -0.28
C PRO A 25 -0.31 0.84 -0.69
N LEU A 26 0.02 0.07 -1.73
CA LEU A 26 1.37 -0.02 -2.26
C LEU A 26 1.82 1.29 -2.92
N ILE A 27 0.93 1.92 -3.70
CA ILE A 27 1.16 3.28 -4.25
C ILE A 27 1.26 4.31 -3.11
N LEU A 28 0.50 4.16 -2.03
CA LEU A 28 0.60 5.07 -0.89
C LEU A 28 1.97 4.96 -0.18
N CYS A 29 2.61 3.78 -0.16
CA CYS A 29 3.94 3.61 0.42
C CYS A 29 5.01 4.46 -0.26
N SER A 30 4.91 4.73 -1.57
CA SER A 30 5.90 5.55 -2.29
C SER A 30 5.80 7.05 -1.97
N TYR A 31 4.72 7.51 -1.34
CA TYR A 31 4.58 8.88 -0.84
C TYR A 31 5.08 9.08 0.61
N VAL A 32 5.52 8.00 1.27
CA VAL A 32 5.95 8.06 2.67
C VAL A 32 7.48 8.24 2.73
N GLU A 33 7.94 9.38 3.24
CA GLU A 33 9.37 9.74 3.34
C GLU A 33 10.19 8.84 4.31
N ASN A 34 9.54 7.93 5.06
CA ASN A 34 10.23 7.04 5.99
C ASN A 34 10.57 5.69 5.37
N ASP A 35 11.76 5.63 4.74
CA ASP A 35 12.23 4.51 3.93
C ASP A 35 12.22 3.14 4.62
N ARG A 36 12.60 3.06 5.91
CA ARG A 36 12.68 1.75 6.59
C ARG A 36 11.31 1.15 6.86
N TRP A 37 10.32 2.00 7.14
CA TRP A 37 8.99 1.54 7.48
C TRP A 37 8.10 1.37 6.24
N SER A 38 8.21 2.27 5.25
CA SER A 38 7.56 2.12 3.95
C SER A 38 7.99 0.81 3.28
N LEU A 39 9.28 0.47 3.35
CA LEU A 39 9.81 -0.80 2.84
C LEU A 39 9.18 -2.01 3.56
N SER A 40 9.09 -1.98 4.89
CA SER A 40 8.49 -3.08 5.67
C SER A 40 7.02 -3.31 5.32
N ILE A 41 6.27 -2.24 5.05
CA ILE A 41 4.86 -2.33 4.65
C ILE A 41 4.73 -2.80 3.22
N ALA A 42 5.52 -2.25 2.31
CA ALA A 42 5.54 -2.66 0.91
C ALA A 42 5.83 -4.17 0.80
N GLN A 43 6.81 -4.67 1.57
CA GLN A 43 7.10 -6.11 1.65
C GLN A 43 5.87 -6.91 2.13
N ASN A 44 5.22 -6.49 3.21
CA ASN A 44 4.06 -7.21 3.73
C ASN A 44 2.85 -7.17 2.78
N LEU A 45 2.62 -6.05 2.09
CA LEU A 45 1.58 -5.92 1.06
C LEU A 45 1.86 -6.87 -0.11
N LEU A 46 3.11 -6.98 -0.55
CA LEU A 46 3.52 -7.90 -1.61
C LEU A 46 3.32 -9.36 -1.18
N GLU A 47 3.69 -9.73 0.04
CA GLU A 47 3.44 -11.06 0.62
C GLU A 47 1.95 -11.41 0.64
N LYS A 48 1.08 -10.41 0.77
CA LYS A 48 -0.38 -10.56 0.77
C LYS A 48 -1.00 -10.53 -0.64
N GLY A 49 -0.21 -10.31 -1.70
CA GLY A 49 -0.68 -10.29 -3.08
C GLY A 49 -1.07 -8.91 -3.62
N ALA A 50 -0.45 -7.85 -3.10
CA ALA A 50 -0.56 -6.51 -3.71
C ALA A 50 -0.02 -6.51 -5.14
N LYS A 51 -0.78 -5.90 -6.06
CA LYS A 51 -0.43 -5.79 -7.47
C LYS A 51 0.36 -4.51 -7.72
N ILE A 52 1.60 -4.68 -8.16
CA ILE A 52 2.49 -3.60 -8.59
C ILE A 52 2.02 -2.89 -9.87
N ALA A 53 1.29 -3.58 -10.74
CA ALA A 53 0.88 -3.04 -12.04
C ALA A 53 -0.37 -2.15 -11.97
N LEU A 54 -0.95 -1.93 -10.79
CA LEU A 54 -2.09 -1.03 -10.64
C LEU A 54 -1.62 0.42 -10.72
N GLU A 55 -2.31 1.22 -11.52
CA GLU A 55 -1.96 2.63 -11.75
C GLU A 55 -2.97 3.57 -11.12
N ASP A 56 -2.52 4.62 -10.43
CA ASP A 56 -3.39 5.68 -9.93
C ASP A 56 -4.06 6.50 -11.06
N HIS A 57 -4.88 7.49 -10.70
CA HIS A 57 -5.54 8.37 -11.68
C HIS A 57 -4.55 9.14 -12.58
N ALA A 58 -3.30 9.32 -12.16
CA ALA A 58 -2.24 9.96 -12.92
C ALA A 58 -1.41 8.95 -13.75
N ARG A 59 -1.88 7.69 -13.86
CA ARG A 59 -1.17 6.59 -14.54
C ARG A 59 0.18 6.23 -13.92
N ARG A 60 0.31 6.38 -12.59
CA ARG A 60 1.52 6.02 -11.85
C ARG A 60 1.30 4.72 -11.08
N ASN A 61 2.25 3.80 -11.19
CA ASN A 61 2.35 2.62 -10.33
C ASN A 61 3.27 2.90 -9.14
N ALA A 62 3.36 1.92 -8.23
CA ALA A 62 4.13 2.01 -7.00
C ALA A 62 5.65 1.98 -7.22
#